data_AF-X1JK27-F1
#
_entry.id   AF-X1JK27-F1
#
_cell.length_a   1.000
_cell.length_b   1.000
_cell.length_c   1.000
_cell.angle_alpha   90.00
_cell.angle_beta   90.00
_cell.angle_gamma   90.00
#
_symmetry.space_group_name_H-M   'P 1'
#
loop_
_entity.id
_entity.type
_entity.pdbx_description
1 polymer ?
#
loop_
_entity_poly.entity_id
_entity_poly.type
_entity_poly.pdbx_seq_one_letter_code
_entity_poly.pdbx_strand_id
1 'polypeptide(L)' 'GFLTDWGETDYFVGACKGVMLTVEPDLKLVDISHGVTPFDIQEGANTLLYAAREFPEVMKKLALK' A
#
# COMPACT_ATOMS: atom_id res chain seq x y z
N GLY A 1 0.67 -2.58 4.20
CA GLY A 1 0.60 -1.24 3.61
C GLY A 1 0.11 -1.36 2.19
N PHE A 2 -0.42 -0.28 1.61
CA PHE A 2 -0.94 -0.23 0.25
C PHE A 2 -0.09 0.71 -0.60
N LEU A 3 0.41 0.24 -1.75
CA LEU A 3 1.31 0.98 -2.63
C LEU A 3 0.91 0.79 -4.10
N THR A 4 0.84 1.87 -4.86
CA THR A 4 0.54 1.86 -6.31
C THR A 4 1.23 3.04 -7.02
N ASP A 5 1.15 3.07 -8.34
CA ASP A 5 1.60 4.16 -9.22
C ASP A 5 0.42 4.93 -9.89
N TRP A 6 -0.79 4.76 -9.36
CA TRP A 6 -2.03 5.31 -9.92
C TRP A 6 -2.24 6.82 -9.71
N GLY A 7 -1.48 7.44 -8.81
CA GLY A 7 -1.77 8.77 -8.29
C GLY A 7 -3.00 8.78 -7.37
N GLU A 8 -3.38 9.99 -6.93
CA GLU A 8 -4.52 10.20 -6.01
C GLU A 8 -5.66 11.03 -6.63
N THR A 9 -5.54 11.40 -7.90
CA THR A 9 -6.50 12.29 -8.56
C THR A 9 -7.81 11.59 -8.93
N ASP A 10 -7.77 10.28 -9.18
CA ASP A 10 -8.92 9.49 -9.63
C ASP A 10 -9.35 8.43 -8.59
N TYR A 11 -10.45 7.72 -8.85
CA TYR A 11 -11.13 6.87 -7.87
C TYR A 11 -10.45 5.52 -7.58
N PHE A 12 -9.43 5.10 -8.34
CA PHE A 12 -8.90 3.73 -8.28
C PHE A 12 -8.47 3.29 -6.87
N VAL A 13 -7.74 4.15 -6.16
CA VAL A 13 -7.29 3.90 -4.78
C VAL A 13 -8.51 3.69 -3.87
N GLY A 14 -9.51 4.57 -3.96
CA GLY A 14 -10.73 4.49 -3.17
C GLY A 14 -11.55 3.22 -3.45
N ALA A 15 -11.70 2.84 -4.71
CA ALA A 15 -12.41 1.63 -5.11
C ALA A 15 -11.74 0.37 -4.56
N CYS A 16 -10.41 0.27 -4.66
CA CYS A 16 -9.66 -0.85 -4.11
C CYS A 16 -9.81 -0.95 -2.59
N LYS A 17 -9.71 0.16 -1.86
CA LYS A 17 -9.94 0.18 -0.41
C LYS A 17 -11.36 -0.25 -0.04
N GLY A 18 -12.35 0.23 -0.81
CA GLY A 18 -13.74 -0.18 -0.63
C GLY A 18 -13.90 -1.70 -0.74
N VAL A 19 -13.35 -2.31 -1.80
CA VAL A 19 -13.38 -3.77 -1.98
C VAL A 19 -12.66 -4.49 -0.83
N MET A 20 -11.47 -4.04 -0.41
CA MET A 20 -10.75 -4.63 0.73
C MET A 20 -11.59 -4.64 2.00
N LEU A 21 -12.27 -3.52 2.30
CA LEU A 21 -13.14 -3.40 3.48
C LEU A 21 -14.42 -4.24 3.39
N THR A 22 -14.89 -4.60 2.19
CA THR A 22 -15.99 -5.57 2.06
C THR A 22 -15.57 -6.99 2.43
N VAL A 23 -14.28 -7.31 2.29
CA VAL A 23 -13.72 -8.64 2.62
C VAL A 23 -13.35 -8.71 4.10
N GLU A 24 -12.71 -7.67 4.64
CA GLU A 24 -12.33 -7.56 6.05
C GLU A 24 -12.70 -6.16 6.58
N PRO A 25 -13.88 -5.99 7.21
CA PRO A 25 -14.35 -4.70 7.70
C PRO A 25 -13.46 -4.04 8.75
N ASP A 26 -12.71 -4.84 9.52
CA ASP A 26 -11.82 -4.34 10.58
C ASP A 26 -10.37 -4.14 10.09
N LEU A 27 -10.15 -4.17 8.77
CA LEU A 27 -8.83 -4.04 8.17
C LEU A 27 -8.19 -2.69 8.53
N LYS A 28 -7.04 -2.75 9.20
CA LYS A 28 -6.19 -1.58 9.43
C LYS A 28 -5.32 -1.33 8.22
N LEU A 29 -5.76 -0.43 7.35
CA LEU A 29 -5.04 -0.04 6.15
C LEU A 29 -4.13 1.17 6.41
N VAL A 30 -2.91 1.11 5.88
CA VAL A 30 -1.97 2.24 5.85
C VAL A 30 -1.45 2.35 4.43
N ASP A 31 -1.65 3.51 3.81
CA ASP A 31 -1.04 3.80 2.52
C ASP A 31 0.44 4.07 2.69
N ILE A 32 1.24 3.50 1.80
CA ILE A 32 2.66 3.77 1.71
C ILE A 32 2.88 4.92 0.73
N SER A 33 2.38 4.78 -0.50
CA SER A 33 2.37 5.82 -1.52
C SER A 33 1.51 5.38 -2.69
N HIS A 34 0.77 6.32 -3.28
CA HIS A 34 0.14 6.13 -4.59
C HIS A 34 0.80 6.99 -5.67
N GLY A 35 1.84 7.75 -5.31
CA GLY A 35 2.51 8.73 -6.17
C GLY A 35 3.82 8.23 -6.78
N VAL A 36 4.05 6.92 -6.83
CA VAL A 36 5.19 6.34 -7.57
C VAL A 36 5.05 6.70 -9.05
N THR A 37 6.17 7.01 -9.73
CA THR A 37 6.14 7.29 -11.17
C THR A 37 5.47 6.14 -11.92
N PRO A 38 4.50 6.41 -12.82
CA PRO A 38 3.81 5.37 -13.57
C PRO A 38 4.79 4.41 -14.24
N PHE A 39 4.59 3.11 -14.00
CA PHE A 39 5.39 2.01 -14.54
C PHE A 39 6.84 1.92 -14.04
N ASP A 40 7.28 2.76 -13.09
CA ASP A 40 8.60 2.68 -12.49
C ASP A 40 8.66 1.63 -11.37
N ILE A 41 8.97 0.40 -11.78
CA ILE A 41 9.10 -0.75 -10.87
C ILE A 41 10.23 -0.53 -9.85
N GLN A 42 11.30 0.16 -10.24
CA GLN A 42 12.46 0.35 -9.38
C GLN A 42 12.17 1.36 -8.27
N GLU A 43 11.48 2.45 -8.59
CA GLU A 43 10.99 3.42 -7.62
C GLU A 43 9.99 2.78 -6.65
N GLY A 44 9.03 1.99 -7.17
CA GLY A 44 8.07 1.26 -6.35
C GLY A 44 8.73 0.27 -5.39
N ALA A 45 9.72 -0.49 -5.86
CA ALA A 45 10.48 -1.43 -5.03
C ALA A 45 11.28 -0.71 -3.94
N ASN A 46 11.93 0.40 -4.26
CA ASN A 46 12.67 1.21 -3.30
C ASN A 46 11.74 1.81 -2.24
N THR A 47 10.61 2.37 -2.66
CA THR A 47 9.59 2.94 -1.78
C THR A 47 9.09 1.89 -0.78
N LEU A 48 8.76 0.69 -1.27
CA LEU A 48 8.34 -0.41 -0.42
C LEU A 48 9.45 -0.87 0.53
N LEU A 49 10.69 -1.00 0.05
CA LEU A 49 11.84 -1.42 0.86
C LEU A 49 12.10 -0.46 2.02
N TYR A 50 12.08 0.84 1.78
CA TYR A 50 12.32 1.83 2.82
C TYR A 50 11.13 1.92 3.79
N ALA A 51 9.90 1.92 3.27
CA ALA A 51 8.71 1.90 4.14
C ALA A 51 8.70 0.67 5.06
N ALA A 52 9.03 -0.52 4.55
CA ALA A 52 9.05 -1.74 5.33
C ALA A 52 10.00 -1.69 6.54
N ARG A 53 11.09 -0.89 6.49
CA ARG A 53 12.01 -0.71 7.62
C ARG A 53 11.34 0.00 8.79
N GLU A 54 10.53 1.01 8.49
CA GLU A 54 9.84 1.87 9.47
C GLU A 54 8.56 1.24 10.02
N PHE A 55 8.00 0.23 9.36
CA PHE A 55 6.79 -0.43 9.84
C PHE A 55 7.06 -1.13 11.19
N PRO A 56 6.17 -0.98 12.20
CA PRO A 56 6.31 -1.64 13.48
C PRO A 56 6.46 -3.16 13.31
N GLU A 57 7.25 -3.81 14.18
CA GLU A 57 7.48 -5.28 14.11
C GLU A 57 6.19 -6.11 14.12
N VAL A 58 5.12 -5.59 14.75
CA VAL A 58 3.79 -6.20 14.72
C VAL A 58 3.21 -6.28 13.30
N MET A 59 3.45 -5.27 12.46
CA MET A 59 3.00 -5.25 11.08
C MET A 59 3.87 -6.12 10.15
N LYS A 60 5.17 -6.28 10.47
CA LYS A 60 6.09 -7.16 9.70
C LYS A 60 5.72 -8.64 9.80
N LYS A 61 5.24 -9.10 10.97
CA LYS A 61 4.81 -10.50 11.19
C LYS A 61 3.56 -10.90 10.40
N LEU A 62 2.71 -9.95 10.00
CA LEU A 62 1.50 -10.25 9.21
C LEU A 62 1.80 -10.44 7.72
N ALA A 63 2.88 -9.86 7.20
CA ALA A 63 3.23 -9.91 5.77
C ALA A 63 4.01 -11.17 5.35
N LEU A 64 4.38 -12.04 6.31
CA LEU A 64 5.23 -13.21 6.11
C LEU A 64 4.58 -14.54 6.58
N LYS A 65 3.26 -14.54 6.75
CA LYS A 65 2.45 -15.76 6.92
C LYS A 65 1.49 -15.89 5.77
#